data_AF-A0A0N0BGY2-F1
#
_entry.id   AF-A0A0N0BGY2-F1
#
_cell.length_a   1.000
_cell.length_b   1.000
_cell.length_c   1.000
_cell.angle_alpha   90.00
_cell.angle_beta   90.00
_cell.angle_gamma   90.00
#
_symmetry.space_group_name_H-M   'P 1'
#
loop_
_entity.id
_entity.type
_entity.pdbx_description
1 polymer ?
#
loop_
_entity_poly.entity_id
_entity_poly.type
_entity_poly.pdbx_seq_one_letter_code
_entity_poly.pdbx_strand_id
1 'polypeptide(L)'
;MATTLLKQRVCIVGSGNWGSAIAKIVGANAVKYNNKFETRVTMYVYEEIVNNQKLTDIINQLHENVKYLPGHKLPENIVSFTSHSKDSTFSSNCIDIINSFLKTFESFLSFLLND
;
A
#
# COMPACT_ATOMS: atom_id res chain seq x y z
N MET A 1 -12.82 28.59 15.32
CA MET A 1 -12.89 27.11 15.36
C MET A 1 -12.02 26.60 14.22
N ALA A 2 -10.94 25.88 14.51
CA ALA A 2 -10.12 25.29 13.46
C ALA A 2 -10.86 24.07 12.89
N THR A 3 -11.25 24.13 11.62
CA THR A 3 -11.66 22.94 10.88
C THR A 3 -10.45 22.04 10.78
N THR A 4 -10.41 20.98 11.58
CA THR A 4 -9.43 19.91 11.44
C THR A 4 -9.64 19.32 10.05
N LEU A 5 -8.79 19.70 9.09
CA LEU A 5 -8.81 19.12 7.74
C LEU A 5 -8.71 17.60 7.90
N LEU A 6 -9.73 16.89 7.41
CA LEU A 6 -9.75 15.43 7.44
C LEU A 6 -8.53 14.92 6.68
N LYS A 7 -7.68 14.16 7.37
CA LYS A 7 -6.48 13.58 6.77
C LYS A 7 -6.90 12.53 5.74
N GLN A 8 -6.18 12.47 4.64
CA GLN A 8 -6.43 11.51 3.58
C GLN A 8 -5.86 10.13 3.96
N ARG A 9 -6.62 9.08 3.66
CA ARG A 9 -6.18 7.69 3.82
C ARG A 9 -5.51 7.21 2.55
N VAL A 10 -4.44 6.46 2.70
CA VAL A 10 -3.72 5.85 1.59
C VAL A 10 -3.76 4.34 1.72
N CYS A 11 -4.03 3.68 0.60
CA CYS A 11 -4.07 2.23 0.52
C CYS A 11 -3.30 1.75 -0.70
N ILE A 12 -2.86 0.50 -0.64
CA ILE A 12 -2.10 -0.14 -1.69
C ILE A 12 -2.81 -1.43 -2.04
N VAL A 13 -3.34 -1.52 -3.26
CA VAL A 13 -4.01 -2.72 -3.74
C VAL A 13 -3.05 -3.54 -4.58
N GLY A 14 -2.32 -4.45 -3.92
CA GLY A 14 -1.34 -5.32 -4.55
C GLY A 14 -0.03 -5.41 -3.77
N SER A 15 0.56 -6.60 -3.81
CA SER A 15 1.70 -6.97 -2.97
C SER A 15 2.87 -7.63 -3.70
N GLY A 16 2.86 -7.56 -5.04
CA GLY A 16 4.01 -7.97 -5.85
C GLY A 16 5.23 -7.07 -5.63
N ASN A 17 6.28 -7.28 -6.45
CA ASN A 17 7.57 -6.58 -6.30
C ASN A 17 7.38 -5.06 -6.22
N TRP A 18 6.63 -4.52 -7.18
CA TRP A 18 6.44 -3.08 -7.27
C TRP A 18 5.48 -2.53 -6.21
N GLY A 19 4.42 -3.27 -5.85
CA GLY A 19 3.54 -2.91 -4.73
C GLY A 19 4.29 -2.81 -3.40
N SER A 20 5.24 -3.71 -3.16
CA SER A 20 6.11 -3.70 -1.97
C SER A 20 7.09 -2.53 -1.98
N ALA A 21 7.70 -2.22 -3.13
CA ALA A 21 8.59 -1.08 -3.27
C ALA A 21 7.85 0.25 -3.03
N ILE A 22 6.64 0.37 -3.56
CA ILE A 22 5.77 1.53 -3.33
C ILE A 22 5.32 1.61 -1.87
N ALA A 23 4.99 0.49 -1.23
CA ALA A 23 4.65 0.45 0.20
C ALA A 23 5.74 1.06 1.08
N LYS A 24 7.01 0.82 0.74
CA LYS A 24 8.13 1.44 1.44
C LYS A 24 8.15 2.95 1.31
N ILE A 25 7.97 3.48 0.10
CA ILE A 25 8.00 4.93 -0.18
C ILE A 25 6.77 5.62 0.42
N VAL A 26 5.59 5.05 0.22
CA VAL A 26 4.31 5.61 0.69
C VAL A 26 4.24 5.59 2.21
N GLY A 27 4.66 4.50 2.86
CA GLY A 27 4.69 4.41 4.31
C GLY A 27 5.55 5.51 4.94
N ALA A 28 6.76 5.73 4.40
CA ALA A 28 7.64 6.81 4.87
C ALA A 28 7.03 8.21 4.64
N ASN A 29 6.40 8.43 3.49
CA ASN A 29 5.77 9.72 3.17
C ASN A 29 4.51 9.99 4.00
N ALA A 30 3.71 8.98 4.32
CA ALA A 30 2.54 9.13 5.19
C ALA A 30 2.93 9.60 6.59
N VAL A 31 4.06 9.11 7.13
CA VAL A 31 4.65 9.59 8.38
C VAL A 31 5.19 11.02 8.24
N LYS A 32 5.95 11.29 7.17
CA LYS A 32 6.56 12.59 6.91
C LYS A 32 5.53 13.72 6.73
N TYR A 33 4.43 13.43 6.05
CA TYR A 33 3.36 14.39 5.72
C TYR A 33 2.08 14.10 6.52
N ASN A 34 2.25 13.76 7.81
CA ASN A 34 1.16 13.40 8.71
C ASN A 34 0.15 14.53 8.98
N ASN A 35 0.44 15.76 8.56
CA ASN A 35 -0.49 16.88 8.58
C ASN A 35 -1.56 16.77 7.48
N LYS A 36 -1.29 15.98 6.42
CA LYS A 36 -2.18 15.75 5.28
C LYS A 36 -2.70 14.31 5.23
N PHE A 37 -1.87 13.34 5.60
CA PHE A 37 -2.20 11.91 5.49
C PHE A 37 -2.32 11.23 6.85
N GLU A 38 -3.20 10.23 6.91
CA GLU A 38 -3.16 9.26 8.01
C GLU A 38 -1.85 8.47 7.93
N THR A 39 -1.20 8.27 9.07
CA THR A 39 0.10 7.59 9.12
C THR A 39 -0.04 6.10 8.83
N ARG A 40 -1.13 5.47 9.26
CA ARG A 40 -1.42 4.07 8.94
C ARG A 40 -1.72 3.93 7.45
N VAL A 41 -0.99 3.05 6.78
CA VAL A 41 -1.19 2.71 5.37
C VAL A 41 -1.55 1.24 5.27
N THR A 42 -2.70 0.95 4.67
CA THR A 42 -3.18 -0.43 4.49
C THR A 42 -2.70 -1.00 3.16
N MET A 43 -2.20 -2.23 3.18
CA MET A 43 -1.72 -2.94 2.00
C MET A 43 -2.52 -4.23 1.83
N TYR A 44 -3.29 -4.32 0.74
CA TYR A 44 -3.97 -5.56 0.38
C TYR A 44 -2.97 -6.55 -0.20
N VAL A 45 -2.92 -7.72 0.42
CA VAL A 45 -2.08 -8.83 0.03
C VAL A 45 -2.99 -9.99 -0.38
N TYR A 46 -2.75 -10.56 -1.56
CA TYR A 46 -3.42 -11.81 -1.91
C TYR A 46 -2.85 -12.91 -1.01
N GLU A 47 -3.71 -13.67 -0.35
CA GLU A 47 -3.25 -14.63 0.65
C GLU A 47 -2.45 -15.75 -0.01
N GLU A 48 -1.22 -15.94 0.45
CA GLU A 48 -0.32 -16.99 0.00
C GLU A 48 0.39 -17.62 1.19
N ILE A 49 0.72 -18.90 1.08
CA ILE A 49 1.51 -19.61 2.09
C ILE A 49 2.98 -19.59 1.67
N VAL A 50 3.83 -19.01 2.50
CA VAL A 50 5.28 -18.94 2.32
C VAL A 50 5.92 -19.50 3.60
N ASN A 51 6.83 -20.45 3.49
CA ASN A 51 7.48 -21.10 4.64
C ASN A 51 6.46 -21.60 5.69
N ASN A 52 5.37 -22.22 5.23
CA ASN A 52 4.28 -22.74 6.06
C ASN A 52 3.54 -21.67 6.90
N GLN A 53 3.69 -20.38 6.57
CA GLN A 53 3.00 -19.26 7.22
C GLN A 53 2.29 -18.40 6.18
N LYS A 54 1.28 -17.65 6.62
CA LYS A 54 0.61 -16.67 5.77
C LYS A 54 1.56 -15.52 5.45
N LEU A 55 1.63 -15.14 4.18
CA LEU A 55 2.46 -14.02 3.75
C LEU A 55 2.08 -12.71 4.47
N THR A 56 0.80 -12.50 4.77
CA THR A 56 0.35 -11.35 5.56
C THR A 56 0.89 -11.33 6.97
N ASP A 57 0.88 -12.47 7.66
CA ASP A 57 1.44 -12.60 9.00
C ASP A 57 2.95 -12.35 8.98
N ILE A 58 3.65 -12.92 8.00
CA ILE A 58 5.09 -12.67 7.80
C ILE A 58 5.37 -11.18 7.60
N ILE A 59 4.61 -10.51 6.72
CA ILE A 59 4.83 -9.08 6.44
C ILE A 59 4.53 -8.24 7.68
N ASN A 60 3.45 -8.50 8.42
CA ASN A 60 3.13 -7.73 9.61
C ASN A 60 4.11 -7.96 10.78
N GLN A 61 4.69 -9.15 10.90
CA GLN A 61 5.65 -9.48 11.97
C GLN A 61 7.07 -9.01 11.64
N LEU A 62 7.53 -9.27 10.42
CA LEU A 62 8.91 -8.98 10.02
C LEU A 62 9.05 -7.62 9.35
N HIS A 63 7.94 -6.94 9.06
CA HIS A 63 7.89 -5.75 8.21
C HIS A 63 8.68 -5.97 6.92
N GLU A 64 8.46 -7.11 6.26
CA GLU A 64 9.21 -7.51 5.06
C GLU A 64 8.38 -8.45 4.19
N ASN A 65 8.32 -8.13 2.90
CA ASN A 65 7.75 -9.06 1.93
C ASN A 65 8.84 -10.00 1.42
N VAL A 66 9.09 -11.07 2.17
CA VAL A 66 10.18 -12.03 1.92
C VAL A 66 10.12 -12.72 0.56
N LYS A 67 8.94 -12.71 -0.11
CA LYS A 67 8.75 -13.31 -1.43
C LYS A 67 9.02 -12.33 -2.56
N TYR A 68 8.46 -11.12 -2.47
CA TYR A 68 8.44 -10.16 -3.58
C TYR A 68 9.44 -9.00 -3.42
N LEU A 69 9.97 -8.79 -2.22
CA LEU A 69 10.98 -7.75 -1.95
C LEU A 69 11.92 -8.18 -0.81
N PRO A 70 12.67 -9.30 -0.97
CA PRO A 70 13.54 -9.82 0.08
C PRO A 70 14.69 -8.86 0.41
N GLY A 71 15.08 -8.81 1.69
CA GLY A 71 16.16 -7.97 2.20
C GLY A 71 15.77 -6.50 2.42
N HIS A 72 14.51 -6.14 2.19
CA HIS A 72 14.05 -4.76 2.31
C HIS A 72 12.90 -4.63 3.31
N LYS A 73 13.19 -3.98 4.44
CA LYS A 73 12.17 -3.64 5.43
C LYS A 73 11.20 -2.59 4.89
N LEU A 74 9.92 -2.87 5.12
CA LEU A 74 8.80 -1.95 5.00
C LEU A 74 8.70 -1.11 6.29
N PRO A 75 8.15 0.11 6.22
CA PRO A 75 7.85 0.92 7.40
C PRO A 75 6.83 0.23 8.32
N GLU A 76 6.96 0.42 9.64
CA GLU A 76 6.08 -0.21 10.65
C GLU A 76 4.61 0.21 10.54
N ASN A 77 4.35 1.37 9.94
CA ASN A 77 3.00 1.88 9.71
C ASN A 77 2.29 1.24 8.50
N ILE A 78 2.96 0.32 7.79
CA ILE A 78 2.34 -0.51 6.76
C ILE A 78 1.68 -1.71 7.42
N VAL A 79 0.36 -1.84 7.20
CA VAL A 79 -0.42 -2.95 7.75
C VAL A 79 -1.02 -3.77 6.62
N SER A 80 -0.60 -5.03 6.56
CA SER A 80 -1.04 -5.99 5.56
C SER A 80 -2.32 -6.69 5.99
N PHE A 81 -3.25 -6.83 5.06
CA PHE A 81 -4.50 -7.55 5.29
C PHE A 81 -4.90 -8.33 4.03
N THR A 82 -5.72 -9.36 4.21
CA THR A 82 -6.33 -10.14 3.12
C THR A 82 -7.85 -10.03 3.13
N SER A 83 -8.49 -10.61 2.13
CA SER A 83 -9.97 -10.64 2.03
C SER A 83 -10.65 -11.32 3.23
N HIS A 84 -9.97 -12.24 3.92
CA HIS A 84 -10.50 -12.92 5.10
C HIS A 84 -10.36 -12.08 6.36
N SER A 85 -9.24 -11.35 6.50
CA SER A 85 -9.06 -10.36 7.56
C SER A 85 -9.62 -9.02 7.11
N LYS A 86 -10.94 -8.83 7.21
CA LYS A 86 -11.58 -7.55 6.87
C LYS A 86 -10.92 -6.42 7.66
N ASP A 87 -10.19 -5.53 6.99
CA ASP A 87 -9.77 -4.28 7.59
C ASP A 87 -10.85 -3.22 7.30
N SER A 88 -11.64 -2.88 8.31
CA SER A 88 -12.67 -1.84 8.21
C SER A 88 -12.11 -0.45 7.86
N THR A 89 -10.78 -0.27 7.98
CA THR A 89 -10.09 0.96 7.57
C THR A 89 -9.77 1.01 6.08
N PHE A 90 -9.83 -0.13 5.38
CA PHE A 90 -9.79 -0.19 3.91
C PHE A 90 -11.13 0.31 3.36
N SER A 91 -11.20 1.62 3.23
CA SER A 91 -12.38 2.38 2.80
C SER A 91 -12.37 2.58 1.29
N SER A 92 -13.56 2.65 0.66
CA SER A 92 -13.73 3.12 -0.72
C SER A 92 -13.17 4.52 -0.99
N ASN A 93 -12.85 5.29 0.06
CA ASN A 93 -12.28 6.63 -0.02
C ASN A 93 -10.75 6.65 0.18
N CYS A 94 -10.07 5.51 0.14
CA CYS A 94 -8.61 5.48 0.19
C CYS A 94 -8.00 5.79 -1.18
N ILE A 95 -6.86 6.48 -1.19
CA ILE A 95 -6.08 6.70 -2.40
C ILE A 95 -5.37 5.39 -2.73
N ASP A 96 -5.84 4.70 -3.78
CA ASP A 96 -5.23 3.48 -4.29
C ASP A 96 -4.07 3.80 -5.23
N ILE A 97 -2.86 3.68 -4.70
CA ILE A 97 -1.64 4.11 -5.40
C ILE A 97 -1.39 3.31 -6.67
N ILE A 98 -1.70 2.00 -6.69
CA ILE A 98 -1.43 1.16 -7.86
C ILE A 98 -2.42 1.51 -8.97
N ASN A 99 -3.71 1.62 -8.65
CA ASN A 99 -4.72 2.00 -9.63
C ASN A 99 -4.53 3.46 -10.11
N SER A 100 -4.14 4.38 -9.24
CA SER A 100 -3.79 5.75 -9.66
C SER A 100 -2.64 5.75 -10.66
N PHE A 101 -1.58 4.97 -10.43
CA PHE A 101 -0.50 4.85 -11.40
C PHE A 101 -0.95 4.21 -12.71
N LEU A 102 -1.69 3.10 -12.66
CA LEU A 102 -2.13 2.40 -13.88
C LEU A 102 -2.94 3.33 -14.79
N LYS A 103 -3.86 4.12 -14.22
CA LYS A 103 -4.61 5.14 -14.97
C LYS A 103 -3.70 6.19 -15.61
N THR A 104 -2.70 6.67 -14.89
CA THR A 104 -1.72 7.62 -15.43
C THR A 104 -0.88 6.98 -16.54
N PHE A 105 -0.45 5.74 -16.36
CA PHE A 105 0.33 4.99 -17.34
C PHE A 105 -0.47 4.70 -18.62
N GLU A 106 -1.73 4.30 -18.50
CA GLU A 106 -2.64 4.11 -19.64
C GLU A 106 -2.87 5.42 -20.40
N SER A 107 -3.04 6.53 -19.68
CA SER A 107 -3.18 7.85 -20.31
C SER A 107 -1.92 8.23 -21.09
N PHE A 108 -0.75 7.97 -20.52
CA PHE A 108 0.54 8.21 -21.16
C PHE A 108 0.79 7.30 -22.37
N LEU A 109 0.47 6.02 -22.26
CA LEU A 109 0.59 5.08 -23.37
C LEU A 109 -0.37 5.45 -24.51
N SER A 110 -1.59 5.88 -24.17
CA SER A 110 -2.56 6.36 -25.15
C SER A 110 -2.06 7.62 -25.87
N PHE A 111 -1.36 8.51 -25.18
CA PHE A 111 -0.69 9.65 -25.81
C PHE A 111 0.39 9.18 -26.79
N LEU A 112 1.26 8.26 -26.39
CA LEU A 112 2.37 7.77 -27.23
C LEU A 112 1.94 6.91 -28.43
N LEU A 113 0.80 6.22 -28.35
CA LEU A 113 0.33 5.30 -29.40
C LEU A 113 -0.66 5.93 -30.37
N ASN A 114 -1.20 7.12 -30.06
CA ASN A 114 -2.13 7.83 -30.93
C ASN A 114 -1.51 9.10 -31.57
N ASP A 115 -0.19 9.26 -31.44
CA ASP A 115 0.68 10.14 -32.25
C ASP A 115 1.57 9.27 -33.18
#